data_AF-A0A3D9GTZ0-F1
#
_entry.id   AF-A0A3D9GTZ0-F1
#
_cell.length_a   1.000
_cell.length_b   1.000
_cell.length_c   1.000
_cell.angle_alpha   90.00
_cell.angle_beta   90.00
_cell.angle_gamma   90.00
#
_symmetry.space_group_name_H-M   'P 1'
#
loop_
_entity.id
_entity.type
_entity.pdbx_description
1 polymer ?
#
loop_
_entity_poly.entity_id
_entity_poly.type
_entity_poly.pdbx_seq_one_letter_code
_entity_poly.pdbx_strand_id
1 'polypeptide(L)'
;MGLFGLLLVLHILSSIAFIGPAFVTPIIRRSARTVGQLHFVLGITAKLTIITKIGGTGLILTGVGLMIITKMGLSQMWLNVSILLALLMVGLIDGWIEPRMKKIRKTISERQDQGNDIPDEFGLQLKKIVPIEMAAMLLMIAVLVLMVVKPF
;
A
#
# COMPACT_ATOMS: atom_id res chain seq x y z
N MET A 1 16.13 1.44 -26.35
CA MET A 1 16.31 1.37 -24.89
C MET A 1 16.85 -0.01 -24.54
N GLY A 2 17.94 -0.12 -23.77
CA GLY A 2 18.42 -1.42 -23.29
C GLY A 2 17.53 -2.02 -22.19
N LEU A 3 17.71 -3.31 -21.88
CA LEU A 3 16.96 -4.04 -20.85
C LEU A 3 16.95 -3.33 -19.48
N PHE A 4 18.09 -2.78 -19.08
CA PHE A 4 18.23 -1.97 -17.86
C PHE A 4 17.28 -0.77 -17.85
N GLY A 5 17.23 0.00 -18.93
CA GLY A 5 16.40 1.20 -19.04
C GLY A 5 14.91 0.87 -19.00
N LEU A 6 14.51 -0.22 -19.66
CA LEU A 6 13.12 -0.72 -19.59
C LEU A 6 12.73 -1.08 -18.16
N LEU A 7 13.57 -1.85 -17.45
CA LEU A 7 13.31 -2.25 -16.07
C LEU A 7 13.29 -1.06 -15.12
N LEU A 8 14.16 -0.08 -15.32
CA LEU A 8 14.16 1.16 -14.53
C LEU A 8 12.87 1.94 -14.70
N VAL A 9 12.38 2.10 -15.94
CA VAL A 9 11.09 2.74 -16.20
C VAL A 9 9.95 1.97 -15.54
N LEU A 10 9.91 0.64 -15.70
CA LEU A 10 8.90 -0.20 -15.06
C LEU A 10 8.96 -0.11 -13.53
N HIS A 11 10.15 -0.01 -12.96
CA HIS A 11 10.35 0.16 -11.52
C HIS A 11 9.76 1.48 -11.04
N ILE A 12 10.06 2.59 -11.72
CA ILE A 12 9.53 3.92 -11.38
C ILE A 12 8.01 3.94 -11.51
N LEU A 13 7.46 3.40 -12.60
CA LEU A 13 6.00 3.32 -12.80
C LEU A 13 5.34 2.47 -11.72
N SER A 14 5.96 1.36 -11.33
CA SER A 14 5.49 0.50 -10.25
C SER A 14 5.50 1.23 -8.90
N SER A 15 6.55 2.00 -8.61
CA SER A 15 6.62 2.86 -7.42
C SER A 15 5.46 3.85 -7.39
N ILE A 16 5.18 4.54 -8.49
CA ILE A 16 4.09 5.52 -8.57
C ILE A 16 2.73 4.84 -8.35
N ALA A 17 2.49 3.72 -9.04
CA ALA A 17 1.26 2.94 -8.93
C ALA A 17 1.04 2.37 -7.52
N PHE A 18 2.12 2.07 -6.80
CA PHE A 18 2.07 1.62 -5.42
C PHE A 18 1.82 2.76 -4.44
N ILE A 19 2.65 3.82 -4.50
CA ILE A 19 2.68 4.91 -3.51
C ILE A 19 1.38 5.72 -3.53
N GLY A 20 0.92 6.15 -4.69
CA GLY A 20 -0.23 7.07 -4.80
C GLY A 20 -1.49 6.52 -4.10
N PRO A 21 -2.01 5.36 -4.54
CA PRO A 21 -3.17 4.74 -3.92
C PRO A 21 -2.98 4.40 -2.43
N ALA A 22 -1.78 4.01 -2.00
CA ALA A 22 -1.50 3.63 -0.62
C ALA A 22 -1.53 4.84 0.34
N PHE A 23 -1.11 6.02 -0.11
CA PHE A 23 -1.23 7.26 0.66
C PHE A 23 -2.67 7.80 0.70
N VAL A 24 -3.35 7.75 -0.44
CA VAL A 24 -4.67 8.38 -0.60
C VAL A 24 -5.79 7.55 0.02
N THR A 25 -5.71 6.22 -0.04
CA THR A 25 -6.77 5.32 0.45
C THR A 25 -7.17 5.58 1.91
N PRO A 26 -6.23 5.70 2.87
CA PRO A 26 -6.57 6.00 4.25
C PRO A 26 -7.22 7.38 4.44
N ILE A 27 -6.82 8.37 3.63
CA ILE A 27 -7.35 9.75 3.70
C ILE A 27 -8.81 9.76 3.23
N ILE A 28 -9.09 9.20 2.05
CA ILE A 28 -10.46 9.11 1.52
C ILE A 28 -11.34 8.29 2.48
N ARG A 29 -10.84 7.18 3.03
CA ARG A 29 -11.63 6.36 3.96
C ARG A 29 -12.02 7.10 5.24
N ARG A 30 -11.16 7.97 5.75
CA ARG A 30 -11.44 8.78 6.95
C ARG A 30 -12.35 9.98 6.68
N SER A 31 -12.56 10.37 5.42
CA SER A 31 -13.45 11.50 5.10
C SER A 31 -14.93 11.13 5.10
N ALA A 32 -15.28 9.83 5.04
CA ALA A 32 -16.65 9.37 5.09
C ALA A 32 -17.32 9.69 6.44
N ARG A 33 -18.50 10.31 6.41
CA ARG A 33 -19.29 10.70 7.60
C ARG A 33 -20.57 9.91 7.78
N THR A 34 -21.10 9.29 6.72
CA THR A 34 -22.32 8.47 6.76
C THR A 34 -22.04 7.04 6.28
N VAL A 35 -22.95 6.10 6.59
CA VAL A 35 -22.84 4.70 6.17
C VAL A 35 -22.80 4.56 4.64
N GLY A 36 -23.65 5.31 3.93
CA GLY A 36 -23.67 5.32 2.47
C GLY A 36 -22.35 5.82 1.86
N GLN A 37 -21.77 6.89 2.42
CA GLN A 37 -20.45 7.38 2.02
C GLN A 37 -19.35 6.35 2.31
N LEU A 38 -19.40 5.71 3.48
CA LEU A 38 -18.41 4.72 3.86
C LEU A 38 -18.48 3.50 2.93
N HIS A 39 -19.68 3.01 2.59
CA HIS A 39 -19.86 1.92 1.63
C HIS A 39 -19.29 2.28 0.25
N PHE A 40 -19.61 3.48 -0.24
CA PHE A 40 -19.08 3.99 -1.51
C PHE A 40 -17.54 4.12 -1.51
N VAL A 41 -16.98 4.68 -0.45
CA VAL A 41 -15.52 4.87 -0.32
C VAL A 41 -14.79 3.53 -0.16
N LEU A 42 -15.35 2.59 0.61
CA LEU A 42 -14.84 1.21 0.65
C LEU A 42 -14.92 0.57 -0.74
N GLY A 43 -15.98 0.88 -1.49
CA GLY A 43 -16.15 0.70 -2.94
C GLY A 43 -14.89 1.01 -3.75
N ILE A 44 -14.54 2.29 -3.75
CA ILE A 44 -13.42 2.86 -4.50
C ILE A 44 -12.07 2.32 -4.01
N THR A 45 -11.86 2.34 -2.70
CA THR A 45 -10.57 1.95 -2.09
C THR A 45 -10.23 0.48 -2.32
N ALA A 46 -11.23 -0.41 -2.46
CA ALA A 46 -10.98 -1.80 -2.87
C ALA A 46 -10.43 -1.90 -4.31
N LYS A 47 -10.90 -1.05 -5.24
CA LYS A 47 -10.35 -0.99 -6.60
C LYS A 47 -8.93 -0.42 -6.59
N LEU A 48 -8.70 0.63 -5.80
CA LEU A 48 -7.36 1.20 -5.59
C LEU A 48 -6.37 0.18 -5.02
N THR A 49 -6.82 -0.72 -4.14
CA THR A 49 -5.99 -1.79 -3.58
C THR A 49 -5.44 -2.72 -4.66
N ILE A 50 -6.18 -2.98 -5.74
CA ILE A 50 -5.69 -3.80 -6.86
C ILE A 50 -4.51 -3.08 -7.56
N ILE A 51 -4.64 -1.78 -7.78
CA ILE A 51 -3.56 -0.96 -8.36
C ILE A 51 -2.34 -0.96 -7.43
N THR A 52 -2.56 -0.78 -6.12
CA THR A 52 -1.49 -0.88 -5.12
C THR A 52 -0.79 -2.23 -5.20
N LYS A 53 -1.52 -3.35 -5.27
CA LYS A 53 -0.92 -4.68 -5.32
C LYS A 53 -0.08 -4.93 -6.57
N ILE A 54 -0.59 -4.52 -7.72
CA ILE A 54 0.14 -4.63 -8.98
C ILE A 54 1.41 -3.77 -8.90
N GLY A 55 1.29 -2.52 -8.43
CA GLY A 55 2.43 -1.63 -8.23
C GLY A 55 3.45 -2.20 -7.24
N GLY A 56 3.01 -2.73 -6.10
CA GLY A 56 3.90 -3.28 -5.07
C GLY A 56 4.62 -4.54 -5.52
N THR A 57 3.91 -5.43 -6.22
CA THR A 57 4.52 -6.62 -6.83
C THR A 57 5.52 -6.22 -7.91
N GLY A 58 5.13 -5.30 -8.80
CA GLY A 58 6.01 -4.76 -9.84
C GLY A 58 7.26 -4.10 -9.26
N LEU A 59 7.11 -3.32 -8.18
CA LEU A 59 8.20 -2.63 -7.49
C LEU A 59 9.26 -3.62 -7.01
N ILE A 60 8.84 -4.69 -6.34
CA ILE A 60 9.74 -5.73 -5.83
C ILE A 60 10.40 -6.48 -6.99
N LEU A 61 9.63 -6.98 -7.96
CA LEU A 61 10.16 -7.78 -9.07
C LEU A 61 11.15 -6.99 -9.92
N THR A 62 10.81 -5.76 -10.27
CA THR A 62 11.70 -4.88 -11.06
C THR A 62 12.91 -4.43 -10.25
N GLY A 63 12.76 -4.18 -8.95
CA GLY A 63 13.88 -3.84 -8.06
C GLY A 63 14.90 -4.97 -7.94
N VAL A 64 14.42 -6.21 -7.74
CA VAL A 64 15.26 -7.42 -7.74
C VAL A 64 15.88 -7.65 -9.13
N GLY A 65 15.13 -7.43 -10.20
CA GLY A 65 15.65 -7.51 -11.57
C GLY A 65 16.81 -6.55 -11.83
N LEU A 66 16.68 -5.30 -11.37
CA LEU A 66 17.74 -4.30 -11.46
C LEU A 66 18.98 -4.71 -10.64
N MET A 67 18.79 -5.27 -9.45
CA MET A 67 19.90 -5.80 -8.62
C MET A 67 20.68 -6.89 -9.36
N ILE A 68 19.99 -7.81 -10.03
CA ILE A 68 20.61 -8.92 -10.78
C ILE A 68 21.41 -8.39 -11.98
N ILE A 69 20.81 -7.50 -12.78
CA ILE A 69 21.44 -6.98 -14.00
C ILE A 69 22.67 -6.12 -13.70
N THR A 70 22.60 -5.32 -12.64
CA THR A 70 23.71 -4.46 -12.23
C THR A 70 24.81 -5.22 -11.48
N LYS A 71 24.59 -6.49 -11.15
CA LYS A 71 25.49 -7.33 -10.33
C LYS A 71 25.82 -6.70 -8.97
N MET A 72 25.00 -5.77 -8.46
CA MET A 72 25.18 -5.17 -7.13
C MET A 72 25.08 -6.22 -6.02
N GLY A 73 24.31 -7.29 -6.25
CA GLY A 73 24.13 -8.40 -5.31
C GLY A 73 23.61 -7.94 -3.95
N LEU A 74 23.64 -8.83 -2.96
CA LEU A 74 23.28 -8.52 -1.57
C LEU A 74 24.44 -7.87 -0.80
N SER A 75 25.48 -7.39 -1.48
CA SER A 75 26.62 -6.73 -0.84
C SER A 75 26.26 -5.31 -0.36
N GLN A 76 25.27 -4.70 -1.00
CA GLN A 76 24.84 -3.33 -0.75
C GLN A 76 23.82 -3.29 0.39
N MET A 77 24.25 -2.83 1.57
CA MET A 77 23.40 -2.80 2.77
C MET A 77 22.11 -2.01 2.55
N TRP A 78 22.17 -0.86 1.86
CA TRP A 78 20.99 -0.03 1.58
C TRP A 78 19.97 -0.75 0.69
N LEU A 79 20.44 -1.56 -0.27
CA LEU A 79 19.58 -2.30 -1.18
C LEU A 79 18.85 -3.42 -0.43
N ASN A 80 19.57 -4.16 0.42
CA ASN A 80 19.00 -5.20 1.26
C ASN A 80 17.94 -4.64 2.21
N VAL A 81 18.26 -3.53 2.88
CA VAL A 81 17.33 -2.85 3.78
C VAL A 81 16.11 -2.36 3.00
N SER A 82 16.28 -1.78 1.81
CA SER A 82 15.14 -1.34 0.98
C SER A 82 14.21 -2.50 0.59
N ILE A 83 14.77 -3.64 0.16
CA ILE A 83 14.00 -4.83 -0.20
C ILE A 83 13.26 -5.38 1.03
N LEU A 84 13.94 -5.47 2.18
CA LEU A 84 13.35 -5.93 3.43
C LEU A 84 12.18 -5.03 3.85
N LEU A 85 12.40 -3.70 3.87
CA LEU A 85 11.35 -2.74 4.22
C LEU A 85 10.18 -2.80 3.23
N ALA A 86 10.45 -2.99 1.93
CA ALA A 86 9.41 -3.14 0.92
C ALA A 86 8.56 -4.41 1.14
N LEU A 87 9.20 -5.53 1.46
CA LEU A 87 8.51 -6.78 1.78
C LEU A 87 7.68 -6.68 3.06
N LEU A 88 8.23 -6.08 4.13
CA LEU A 88 7.52 -5.83 5.38
C LEU A 88 6.29 -4.95 5.15
N MET A 89 6.45 -3.89 4.37
CA MET A 89 5.35 -2.98 4.03
C MET A 89 4.24 -3.70 3.25
N VAL A 90 4.57 -4.47 2.21
CA VAL A 90 3.58 -5.26 1.46
C VAL A 90 2.89 -6.28 2.37
N GLY A 91 3.66 -6.95 3.24
CA GLY A 91 3.13 -7.88 4.24
C GLY A 91 2.18 -7.23 5.26
N LEU A 92 2.45 -6.00 5.71
CA LEU A 92 1.54 -5.26 6.58
C LEU A 92 0.24 -4.88 5.87
N ILE A 93 0.33 -4.46 4.61
CA ILE A 93 -0.84 -4.09 3.81
C ILE A 93 -1.71 -5.33 3.53
N ASP A 94 -1.14 -6.36 2.92
CA ASP A 94 -1.90 -7.53 2.47
C ASP A 94 -2.24 -8.50 3.61
N GLY A 95 -1.36 -8.64 4.60
CA GLY A 95 -1.55 -9.55 5.72
C GLY A 95 -2.41 -8.97 6.84
N TRP A 96 -2.37 -7.66 7.08
CA TRP A 96 -3.02 -7.06 8.26
C TRP A 96 -4.11 -6.05 7.91
N ILE A 97 -3.91 -5.18 6.93
CA ILE A 97 -4.90 -4.15 6.58
C ILE A 97 -6.02 -4.77 5.75
N GLU A 98 -5.70 -5.44 4.64
CA GLU A 98 -6.69 -5.94 3.70
C GLU A 98 -7.73 -6.91 4.31
N PRO A 99 -7.37 -7.90 5.15
CA PRO A 99 -8.35 -8.82 5.71
C PRO A 99 -9.32 -8.12 6.65
N ARG A 100 -8.84 -7.14 7.43
CA ARG A 100 -9.67 -6.32 8.31
C ARG A 100 -10.62 -5.44 7.50
N MET A 101 -10.14 -4.85 6.41
CA MET A 101 -10.95 -4.04 5.52
C MET A 101 -12.05 -4.85 4.81
N LYS A 102 -11.76 -6.08 4.39
CA LYS A 102 -12.76 -6.99 3.81
C LYS A 102 -13.85 -7.34 4.82
N LYS A 103 -13.49 -7.61 6.09
CA LYS A 103 -14.45 -7.85 7.17
C LYS A 103 -15.37 -6.64 7.39
N ILE A 104 -14.81 -5.44 7.53
CA ILE A 104 -15.57 -4.19 7.71
C ILE A 104 -16.57 -3.99 6.57
N ARG A 105 -16.11 -4.15 5.31
CA ARG A 105 -16.96 -3.99 4.14
C ARG A 105 -18.13 -4.97 4.12
N LYS A 106 -17.88 -6.24 4.44
CA LYS A 106 -18.93 -7.27 4.49
C LYS A 106 -20.01 -6.90 5.50
N THR A 107 -19.61 -6.52 6.72
CA THR A 107 -20.56 -6.15 7.78
C THR A 107 -21.34 -4.87 7.46
N ILE A 108 -20.77 -3.92 6.71
CA ILE A 108 -21.50 -2.72 6.25
C ILE A 108 -22.54 -3.08 5.20
N SER A 109 -22.19 -3.92 4.22
CA SER A 109 -23.14 -4.37 3.20
C SER A 109 -24.31 -5.16 3.80
N GLU A 110 -24.11 -5.87 4.91
CA GLU A 110 -25.17 -6.59 5.64
C GLU A 110 -26.10 -5.67 6.46
N ARG A 111 -25.66 -4.44 6.80
CA ARG A 111 -26.39 -3.51 7.67
C ARG A 111 -26.86 -2.24 6.95
N GLN A 112 -26.75 -2.20 5.62
CA GLN A 112 -27.01 -1.01 4.81
C GLN A 112 -28.44 -0.46 4.97
N ASP A 113 -29.38 -1.29 5.40
CA ASP A 113 -30.80 -0.94 5.58
C ASP A 113 -31.16 -0.38 6.97
N GLN A 114 -30.21 -0.27 7.92
CA GLN A 114 -30.50 -0.02 9.35
C GLN A 114 -30.24 1.41 9.87
N GLY A 115 -29.96 2.38 9.00
CA GLY A 115 -29.83 3.80 9.40
C GLY A 115 -28.69 4.55 8.72
N ASN A 116 -28.66 5.88 8.91
CA ASN A 116 -27.77 6.79 8.17
C ASN A 116 -26.42 7.07 8.88
N ASP A 117 -26.39 6.94 10.21
CA ASP A 117 -25.21 7.21 11.04
C ASP A 117 -24.26 6.02 11.07
N ILE A 118 -22.95 6.28 11.01
CA ILE A 118 -21.92 5.24 11.08
C ILE A 118 -21.95 4.61 12.48
N PRO A 119 -22.25 3.31 12.62
CA PRO A 119 -22.26 2.68 13.93
C PRO A 119 -20.89 2.78 14.61
N ASP A 120 -20.87 3.13 15.91
CA ASP A 120 -19.65 3.36 16.70
C ASP A 120 -18.65 2.18 16.65
N GLU A 121 -19.18 0.96 16.48
CA GLU A 121 -18.40 -0.26 16.32
C GLU A 121 -17.45 -0.21 15.10
N PHE A 122 -17.88 0.38 13.99
CA PHE A 122 -17.03 0.55 12.80
C PHE A 122 -15.95 1.60 13.01
N GLY A 123 -16.26 2.69 13.70
CA GLY A 123 -15.28 3.69 14.10
C GLY A 123 -14.15 3.08 14.93
N LEU A 124 -14.50 2.21 15.88
CA LEU A 124 -13.55 1.46 16.70
C LEU A 124 -12.69 0.48 15.87
N GLN A 125 -13.29 -0.24 14.93
CA GLN A 125 -12.55 -1.17 14.05
C GLN A 125 -11.59 -0.43 13.11
N LEU A 126 -12.01 0.69 12.54
CA LEU A 126 -11.17 1.54 11.70
C LEU A 126 -10.00 2.15 12.48
N LYS A 127 -10.23 2.61 13.73
CA LYS A 127 -9.17 3.12 14.62
C LYS A 127 -8.06 2.09 14.87
N LYS A 128 -8.38 0.80 14.91
CA LYS A 128 -7.36 -0.27 15.06
C LYS A 128 -6.47 -0.45 13.84
N ILE A 129 -6.93 -0.01 12.66
CA ILE A 129 -6.18 -0.12 11.39
C ILE A 129 -5.24 1.09 11.21
N VAL A 130 -5.61 2.26 11.74
CA VAL A 130 -4.83 3.50 11.67
C VAL A 130 -3.34 3.34 11.99
N PRO A 131 -2.91 2.74 13.11
CA PRO A 131 -1.49 2.63 13.43
C PRO A 131 -0.73 1.77 12.42
N ILE A 132 -1.37 0.72 11.89
CA ILE A 132 -0.77 -0.17 10.89
C ILE A 132 -0.59 0.57 9.56
N GLU A 133 -1.57 1.39 9.17
CA GLU A 133 -1.46 2.25 7.99
C GLU A 133 -0.38 3.30 8.13
N MET A 134 -0.27 3.93 9.30
CA MET A 134 0.80 4.90 9.56
C MET A 134 2.16 4.22 9.49
N ALA A 135 2.32 3.03 10.06
CA ALA A 135 3.54 2.24 9.93
C ALA A 135 3.86 1.93 8.46
N ALA A 136 2.86 1.50 7.67
CA ALA A 136 3.04 1.25 6.24
C ALA A 136 3.46 2.51 5.46
N MET A 137 2.87 3.68 5.75
CA MET A 137 3.28 4.96 5.15
C MET A 137 4.71 5.36 5.54
N LEU A 138 5.09 5.17 6.81
CA LEU A 138 6.45 5.46 7.27
C LEU A 138 7.48 4.54 6.60
N LEU A 139 7.18 3.25 6.47
CA LEU A 139 8.02 2.30 5.73
C LEU A 139 8.16 2.71 4.26
N MET A 140 7.06 3.16 3.64
CA MET A 140 7.08 3.63 2.26
C MET A 140 7.99 4.84 2.07
N ILE A 141 7.92 5.82 2.97
CA ILE A 141 8.82 6.99 2.97
C ILE A 141 10.26 6.53 3.16
N ALA A 142 10.51 5.62 4.11
CA ALA A 142 11.85 5.09 4.33
C ALA A 142 12.41 4.40 3.08
N VAL A 143 11.63 3.54 2.42
CA VAL A 143 12.03 2.89 1.15
C VAL A 143 12.33 3.94 0.07
N LEU A 144 11.47 4.94 -0.09
CA LEU A 144 11.67 6.01 -1.08
C LEU A 144 12.95 6.81 -0.80
N VAL A 145 13.18 7.18 0.47
CA VAL A 145 14.39 7.87 0.89
C VAL A 145 15.62 7.03 0.60
N LEU A 146 15.62 5.74 0.93
CA LEU A 146 16.75 4.85 0.61
C LEU A 146 16.99 4.74 -0.90
N MET A 147 15.92 4.68 -1.70
CA MET A 147 16.01 4.61 -3.17
C MET A 147 16.53 5.89 -3.82
N VAL A 148 16.24 7.06 -3.24
CA VAL A 148 16.63 8.37 -3.78
C VAL A 148 18.01 8.77 -3.27
N VAL A 149 18.21 8.70 -1.95
CA VAL A 149 19.43 9.19 -1.30
C VAL A 149 20.60 8.29 -1.60
N LYS A 150 20.38 6.96 -1.74
CA LYS A 150 21.38 5.90 -2.00
C LYS A 150 22.74 6.23 -1.36
N PRO A 151 23.05 5.75 -0.14
CA PRO A 151 24.37 6.04 0.44
C PRO A 151 25.43 5.63 -0.60
N PHE A 152 26.21 6.62 -1.03
CA PHE A 152 27.12 6.57 -2.17
C PHE A 152 28.04 5.35 -2.11
#